data_AF-A0A4Q4CHH0-F1
#
_entry.id   AF-A0A4Q4CHH0-F1
#
_cell.length_a   1.000
_cell.length_b   1.000
_cell.length_c   1.000
_cell.angle_alpha   90.00
_cell.angle_beta   90.00
_cell.angle_gamma   90.00
#
_symmetry.space_group_name_H-M   'P 1'
#
loop_
_entity.id
_entity.type
_entity.pdbx_description
1 polymer ?
#
loop_
_entity_poly.entity_id
_entity_poly.type
_entity_poly.pdbx_seq_one_letter_code
_entity_poly.pdbx_strand_id
1 'polypeptide(L)'
;VVKVPRGLPVETEPVRGEPVRFRTCHDVTLWPLVIEQARLGGLPLTAPANPRAAGAVACLRLTLRTSAPDMPIAALGLDRLRLHLRGIGPAAAQLHELLCTATLSIALADGPADPKPVILGAGALQPGGFEAEEAALPWPRRAFAGHRLLTEFFAFPEKFLYLDLDGLDSRSLVQRGERMEVFIYLSRSMPELERTLGADNFALGCTPAVNLFPQRCEPIALDGTQSEWLVVPDARRPTALEVYAVEQVRESRADGTRRFVLPFHRLGRADAEGETAEAHFIAGRRAAPPALGGTETLLTLRDAAFDPARPAQPVEGQHEAPRAIGPAFPHLLHRIDL
;
A
#
# COMPACT_ATOMS: atom_id res chain seq x y z
N VAL A 1 -14.92 -13.01 9.37
CA VAL A 1 -13.85 -12.56 8.46
C VAL A 1 -14.27 -11.22 7.89
N VAL A 2 -13.43 -10.19 7.99
CA VAL A 2 -13.72 -8.84 7.46
C VAL A 2 -12.78 -8.55 6.30
N LYS A 3 -13.28 -8.01 5.20
CA LYS A 3 -12.44 -7.55 4.08
C LYS A 3 -12.30 -6.05 4.15
N VAL A 4 -11.07 -5.57 4.22
CA VAL A 4 -10.72 -4.16 4.18
C VAL A 4 -10.16 -3.86 2.79
N PRO A 5 -10.84 -3.01 2.00
CA PRO A 5 -10.37 -2.69 0.67
C PRO A 5 -9.16 -1.76 0.71
N ARG A 6 -8.34 -1.83 -0.34
CA ARG A 6 -7.37 -0.81 -0.70
C ARG A 6 -8.06 0.54 -0.87
N GLY A 7 -7.36 1.61 -0.48
CA GLY A 7 -7.84 2.97 -0.61
C GLY A 7 -8.82 3.39 0.48
N LEU A 8 -9.09 2.52 1.48
CA LEU A 8 -9.87 2.89 2.65
C LEU A 8 -9.16 4.05 3.37
N PRO A 9 -9.84 5.21 3.57
CA PRO A 9 -9.25 6.32 4.29
C PRO A 9 -9.14 5.99 5.78
N VAL A 10 -8.01 6.39 6.38
CA VAL A 10 -7.73 6.25 7.80
C VAL A 10 -7.18 7.59 8.30
N GLU A 11 -7.65 8.06 9.45
CA GLU A 11 -7.18 9.30 10.05
C GLU A 11 -6.42 9.01 11.34
N THR A 12 -5.35 9.75 11.59
CA THR A 12 -4.67 9.74 12.89
C THR A 12 -5.45 10.57 13.90
N GLU A 13 -5.14 10.38 15.19
CA GLU A 13 -5.39 11.44 16.16
C GLU A 13 -4.67 12.75 15.72
N PRO A 14 -5.17 13.93 16.11
CA PRO A 14 -4.58 15.19 15.69
C PRO A 14 -3.10 15.31 16.08
N VAL A 15 -2.24 15.54 15.10
CA VAL A 15 -0.82 15.81 15.29
C VAL A 15 -0.59 17.30 15.09
N ARG A 16 -0.13 18.00 16.13
CA ARG A 16 -0.02 19.47 16.13
C ARG A 16 -1.35 20.17 15.79
N GLY A 17 -2.47 19.59 16.23
CA GLY A 17 -3.81 20.14 16.04
C GLY A 17 -4.51 19.74 14.73
N GLU A 18 -3.84 19.03 13.82
CA GLU A 18 -4.43 18.58 12.55
C GLU A 18 -4.37 17.05 12.42
N PRO A 19 -5.47 16.37 12.09
CA PRO A 19 -5.44 14.93 11.78
C PRO A 19 -4.73 14.69 10.44
N VAL A 20 -3.92 13.64 10.38
CA VAL A 20 -3.27 13.21 9.13
C VAL A 20 -4.11 12.12 8.49
N ARG A 21 -4.37 12.28 7.19
CA ARG A 21 -5.15 11.34 6.40
C ARG A 21 -4.25 10.39 5.64
N PHE A 22 -4.47 9.12 5.83
CA PHE A 22 -3.86 8.03 5.08
C PHE A 22 -4.92 7.30 4.28
N ARG A 23 -4.46 6.46 3.35
CA ARG A 23 -5.28 5.42 2.74
C ARG A 23 -4.52 4.11 2.73
N THR A 24 -5.23 3.00 2.87
CA THR A 24 -4.66 1.65 2.75
C THR A 24 -4.10 1.40 1.35
N CYS A 25 -2.97 0.70 1.26
CA CYS A 25 -2.30 0.43 -0.02
C CYS A 25 -2.66 -0.92 -0.62
N HIS A 26 -3.03 -1.92 0.19
CA HIS A 26 -3.40 -3.27 -0.25
C HIS A 26 -4.80 -3.62 0.23
N ASP A 27 -5.48 -4.54 -0.48
CA ASP A 27 -6.63 -5.25 0.08
C ASP A 27 -6.15 -6.16 1.23
N VAL A 28 -6.91 -6.21 2.32
CA VAL A 28 -6.59 -7.00 3.50
C VAL A 28 -7.80 -7.84 3.92
N THR A 29 -7.57 -9.13 4.14
CA THR A 29 -8.53 -9.99 4.82
C THR A 29 -8.15 -10.07 6.30
N LEU A 30 -9.02 -9.55 7.16
CA LEU A 30 -8.89 -9.64 8.60
C LEU A 30 -9.48 -10.97 9.07
N TRP A 31 -8.57 -11.89 9.35
CA TRP A 31 -8.86 -13.16 10.01
C TRP A 31 -8.92 -12.94 11.53
N PRO A 32 -9.88 -13.54 12.25
CA PRO A 32 -9.88 -13.56 13.71
C PRO A 32 -8.84 -14.57 14.23
N LEU A 33 -7.58 -14.33 13.87
CA LEU A 33 -6.42 -15.17 14.13
C LEU A 33 -5.32 -14.33 14.75
N VAL A 34 -4.56 -14.96 15.64
CA VAL A 34 -3.32 -14.42 16.19
C VAL A 34 -2.21 -15.42 15.97
N ILE A 35 -0.98 -14.92 15.89
CA ILE A 35 0.23 -15.74 15.96
C ILE A 35 0.55 -15.87 17.45
N GLU A 36 0.19 -17.02 18.03
CA GLU A 36 0.42 -17.30 19.45
C GLU A 36 1.91 -17.51 19.74
N GLN A 37 2.63 -18.13 18.80
CA GLN A 37 4.06 -18.38 18.93
C GLN A 37 4.73 -18.43 17.55
N ALA A 38 5.95 -17.92 17.48
CA ALA A 38 6.87 -18.21 16.38
C ALA A 38 8.21 -18.67 16.96
N ARG A 39 8.79 -19.73 16.41
CA ARG A 39 10.12 -20.23 16.77
C ARG A 39 10.87 -20.72 15.54
N LEU A 40 12.07 -20.21 15.33
CA LEU A 40 13.03 -20.78 14.41
C LEU A 40 13.97 -21.68 15.21
N GLY A 41 14.20 -22.90 14.75
CA GLY A 41 15.11 -23.84 15.42
C GLY A 41 15.94 -24.66 14.45
N GLY A 42 17.13 -25.07 14.88
CA GLY A 42 18.02 -25.98 14.15
C GLY A 42 17.79 -27.47 14.43
N LEU A 43 18.80 -28.28 14.12
CA LEU A 43 18.80 -29.72 14.40
C LEU A 43 18.95 -30.03 15.91
N PRO A 44 18.27 -31.07 16.44
CA PRO A 44 17.25 -31.89 15.79
C PRO A 44 15.95 -31.12 15.57
N LEU A 45 15.35 -31.27 14.37
CA LEU A 45 14.12 -30.54 14.04
C LEU A 45 12.96 -31.02 14.90
N THR A 46 12.35 -30.11 15.65
CA THR A 46 11.10 -30.36 16.37
C THR A 46 9.92 -30.06 15.44
N ALA A 47 9.67 -30.95 14.48
CA ALA A 47 8.66 -30.80 13.45
C ALA A 47 8.16 -32.17 12.95
N PRO A 48 6.98 -32.26 12.31
CA PRO A 48 6.48 -33.52 11.75
C PRO A 48 7.42 -34.14 10.72
N ALA A 49 7.30 -35.45 10.49
CA ALA A 49 8.03 -36.10 9.40
C ALA A 49 7.56 -35.54 8.05
N ASN A 50 8.50 -35.05 7.25
CA ASN A 50 8.21 -34.48 5.94
C ASN A 50 9.19 -35.03 4.89
N PRO A 51 8.76 -36.00 4.06
CA PRO A 51 9.61 -36.58 3.01
C PRO A 51 10.10 -35.57 1.96
N ARG A 52 9.41 -34.44 1.79
CA ARG A 52 9.77 -33.37 0.86
C ARG A 52 10.79 -32.38 1.44
N ALA A 53 11.11 -32.50 2.73
CA ALA A 53 12.08 -31.67 3.44
C ALA A 53 13.47 -32.33 3.56
N ALA A 54 13.84 -33.22 2.63
CA ALA A 54 15.17 -33.80 2.59
C ALA A 54 16.24 -32.69 2.52
N GLY A 55 17.20 -32.72 3.45
CA GLY A 55 18.23 -31.67 3.57
C GLY A 55 17.82 -30.45 4.41
N ALA A 56 16.65 -30.47 5.07
CA ALA A 56 16.30 -29.43 6.01
C ALA A 56 17.24 -29.43 7.23
N VAL A 57 17.81 -28.26 7.53
CA VAL A 57 18.71 -28.03 8.67
C VAL A 57 18.12 -27.08 9.71
N ALA A 58 17.01 -26.41 9.37
CA ALA A 58 16.25 -25.57 10.28
C ALA A 58 14.75 -25.65 9.98
N CYS A 59 13.93 -25.24 10.95
CA CYS A 59 12.48 -25.14 10.79
C CYS A 59 11.94 -23.91 11.52
N LEU A 60 11.13 -23.12 10.80
CA LEU A 60 10.29 -22.09 11.41
C LEU A 60 8.92 -22.70 11.74
N ARG A 61 8.54 -22.67 13.01
CA ARG A 61 7.23 -23.05 13.50
C ARG A 61 6.43 -21.82 13.85
N LEU A 62 5.25 -21.69 13.25
CA LEU A 62 4.24 -20.70 13.60
C LEU A 62 3.03 -21.41 14.21
N THR A 63 2.63 -21.03 15.42
CA THR A 63 1.40 -21.51 16.06
C THR A 63 0.33 -20.45 15.87
N LEU A 64 -0.69 -20.77 15.07
CA LEU A 64 -1.86 -19.93 14.83
C LEU A 64 -2.96 -20.30 15.81
N ARG A 65 -3.64 -19.30 16.36
CA ARG A 65 -4.80 -19.50 17.24
C ARG A 65 -5.94 -18.56 16.86
N THR A 66 -7.17 -19.02 16.93
CA THR A 66 -8.35 -18.14 16.81
C THR A 66 -8.41 -17.15 17.97
N SER A 67 -8.77 -15.90 17.68
CA SER A 67 -8.90 -14.84 18.69
C SER A 67 -10.25 -14.88 19.41
N ALA A 68 -11.28 -15.44 18.77
CA ALA A 68 -12.59 -15.65 19.36
C ALA A 68 -12.62 -16.96 20.18
N PRO A 69 -13.17 -16.95 21.41
CA PRO A 69 -13.35 -18.17 22.21
C PRO A 69 -14.18 -19.22 21.48
N ASP A 70 -13.83 -20.50 21.62
CA ASP A 70 -14.56 -21.66 21.11
C ASP A 70 -14.77 -21.67 19.58
N MET A 71 -14.02 -20.83 18.84
CA MET A 71 -14.09 -20.78 17.39
C MET A 71 -13.06 -21.73 16.77
N PRO A 72 -13.48 -22.83 16.11
CA PRO A 72 -12.54 -23.70 15.41
C PRO A 72 -11.99 -23.03 14.15
N ILE A 73 -10.75 -23.36 13.78
CA ILE A 73 -10.12 -22.82 12.56
C ILE A 73 -10.93 -23.19 11.30
N ALA A 74 -11.58 -24.36 11.29
CA ALA A 74 -12.47 -24.78 10.19
C ALA A 74 -13.62 -23.81 9.91
N ALA A 75 -14.09 -23.06 10.91
CA ALA A 75 -15.17 -22.09 10.72
C ALA A 75 -14.71 -20.83 9.97
N LEU A 76 -13.41 -20.61 9.82
CA LEU A 76 -12.88 -19.43 9.12
C LEU A 76 -12.94 -19.57 7.60
N GLY A 77 -12.74 -20.78 7.08
CA GLY A 77 -12.48 -20.98 5.65
C GLY A 77 -11.14 -20.38 5.23
N LEU A 78 -10.10 -20.53 6.06
CA LEU A 78 -8.76 -19.99 5.84
C LEU A 78 -8.06 -20.70 4.67
N ASP A 79 -7.94 -20.02 3.53
CA ASP A 79 -7.28 -20.49 2.32
C ASP A 79 -5.87 -19.91 2.13
N ARG A 80 -5.72 -18.62 2.46
CA ARG A 80 -4.49 -17.84 2.38
C ARG A 80 -4.28 -17.00 3.63
N LEU A 81 -3.04 -16.97 4.09
CA LEU A 81 -2.59 -16.11 5.18
C LEU A 81 -1.45 -15.21 4.70
N ARG A 82 -1.66 -13.90 4.79
CA ARG A 82 -0.63 -12.90 4.54
C ARG A 82 0.05 -12.50 5.85
N LEU A 83 1.37 -12.60 5.87
CA LEU A 83 2.24 -12.27 6.99
C LEU A 83 3.07 -11.03 6.63
N HIS A 84 3.13 -10.02 7.50
CA HIS A 84 4.14 -8.97 7.42
C HIS A 84 5.26 -9.28 8.40
N LEU A 85 6.51 -9.21 7.94
CA LEU A 85 7.68 -9.44 8.78
C LEU A 85 8.12 -8.14 9.46
N ARG A 86 8.23 -8.21 10.77
CA ARG A 86 8.61 -7.11 11.67
C ARG A 86 9.95 -7.43 12.31
N GLY A 87 10.72 -6.39 12.63
CA GLY A 87 11.97 -6.56 13.33
C GLY A 87 12.72 -5.26 13.48
N ILE A 88 13.70 -5.27 14.39
CA ILE A 88 14.63 -4.17 14.60
C ILE A 88 15.84 -4.42 13.69
N GLY A 89 16.34 -3.36 13.04
CA GLY A 89 17.50 -3.45 12.18
C GLY A 89 17.27 -4.42 10.99
N PRO A 90 18.27 -5.25 10.62
CA PRO A 90 18.19 -6.07 9.42
C PRO A 90 17.36 -7.36 9.58
N ALA A 91 16.87 -7.68 10.78
CA ALA A 91 16.29 -8.99 11.09
C ALA A 91 15.09 -9.36 10.20
N ALA A 92 14.18 -8.42 9.95
CA ALA A 92 13.00 -8.67 9.14
C ALA A 92 13.35 -8.95 7.66
N ALA A 93 14.33 -8.22 7.11
CA ALA A 93 14.81 -8.41 5.75
C ALA A 93 15.59 -9.74 5.60
N GLN A 94 16.39 -10.10 6.60
CA GLN A 94 17.09 -11.38 6.65
C GLN A 94 16.13 -12.57 6.75
N LEU A 95 15.10 -12.46 7.59
CA LEU A 95 14.04 -13.46 7.68
C LEU A 95 13.28 -13.59 6.37
N HIS A 96 12.94 -12.47 5.73
CA HIS A 96 12.30 -12.46 4.42
C HIS A 96 13.13 -13.19 3.37
N GLU A 97 14.42 -12.87 3.28
CA GLU A 97 15.34 -13.53 2.34
C GLU A 97 15.46 -15.02 2.65
N LEU A 98 15.63 -15.42 3.91
CA LEU A 98 15.69 -16.82 4.32
C LEU A 98 14.45 -17.60 3.91
N LEU A 99 13.26 -17.04 4.14
CA LEU A 99 12.00 -17.69 3.81
C LEU A 99 11.77 -17.77 2.29
N CYS A 100 12.18 -16.76 1.53
CA CYS A 100 12.06 -16.75 0.08
C CYS A 100 13.06 -17.68 -0.63
N THR A 101 14.27 -17.87 -0.09
CA THR A 101 15.35 -18.58 -0.80
C THR A 101 15.66 -19.97 -0.26
N ALA A 102 15.35 -20.25 1.01
CA ALA A 102 15.73 -21.50 1.67
C ALA A 102 14.55 -22.43 1.99
N THR A 103 13.31 -22.04 1.70
CA THR A 103 12.14 -22.91 1.94
C THR A 103 12.15 -24.14 1.04
N LEU A 104 12.13 -25.33 1.64
CA LEU A 104 12.07 -26.62 0.94
C LEU A 104 10.63 -27.12 0.81
N SER A 105 9.86 -27.03 1.89
CA SER A 105 8.45 -27.45 1.97
C SER A 105 7.82 -26.95 3.26
N ILE A 106 6.50 -27.13 3.36
CA ILE A 106 5.72 -26.65 4.49
C ILE A 106 4.81 -27.78 4.99
N ALA A 107 4.66 -27.94 6.29
CA ALA A 107 3.68 -28.86 6.89
C ALA A 107 2.64 -28.08 7.71
N LEU A 108 1.37 -28.42 7.53
CA LEU A 108 0.26 -27.98 8.37
C LEU A 108 -0.12 -29.14 9.30
N ALA A 109 -0.13 -28.89 10.61
CA ALA A 109 -0.26 -29.95 11.61
C ALA A 109 -0.86 -29.45 12.94
N ASP A 110 -1.27 -30.37 13.80
CA ASP A 110 -1.69 -30.06 15.18
C ASP A 110 -0.51 -29.86 16.14
N GLY A 111 0.68 -30.29 15.74
CA GLY A 111 1.89 -30.23 16.55
C GLY A 111 3.07 -30.98 15.90
N PRO A 112 4.26 -30.94 16.52
CA PRO A 112 5.47 -31.53 15.95
C PRO A 112 5.44 -33.06 15.83
N ALA A 113 4.56 -33.73 16.57
CA ALA A 113 4.40 -35.18 16.54
C ALA A 113 3.12 -35.64 15.82
N ASP A 114 2.47 -34.74 15.06
CA ASP A 114 1.26 -35.10 14.28
C ASP A 114 1.60 -36.23 13.30
N PRO A 115 0.91 -37.38 13.36
CA PRO A 115 1.17 -38.50 12.46
C PRO A 115 0.62 -38.28 11.04
N LYS A 116 -0.21 -37.26 10.82
CA LYS A 116 -0.88 -36.97 9.54
C LYS A 116 -0.80 -35.48 9.19
N PRO A 117 0.41 -34.91 9.05
CA PRO A 117 0.56 -33.54 8.58
C PRO A 117 0.11 -33.42 7.12
N VAL A 118 -0.41 -32.26 6.75
CA VAL A 118 -0.65 -31.91 5.34
C VAL A 118 0.59 -31.21 4.80
N ILE A 119 1.19 -31.75 3.74
CA ILE A 119 2.46 -31.26 3.19
C ILE A 119 2.23 -30.42 1.94
N LEU A 120 2.67 -29.17 1.97
CA LEU A 120 2.69 -28.25 0.84
C LEU A 120 4.11 -28.13 0.27
N GLY A 121 4.20 -27.77 -1.01
CA GLY A 121 5.49 -27.45 -1.65
C GLY A 121 6.01 -26.06 -1.21
N ALA A 122 7.29 -25.79 -1.46
CA ALA A 122 7.88 -24.47 -1.20
C ALA A 122 7.14 -23.32 -1.90
N GLY A 123 6.55 -23.59 -3.07
CA GLY A 123 5.76 -22.62 -3.83
C GLY A 123 4.51 -22.10 -3.11
N ALA A 124 4.07 -22.74 -2.02
CA ALA A 124 2.97 -22.23 -1.21
C ALA A 124 3.33 -20.98 -0.40
N LEU A 125 4.63 -20.66 -0.23
CA LEU A 125 5.10 -19.43 0.39
C LEU A 125 5.68 -18.51 -0.69
N GLN A 126 5.08 -17.35 -0.90
CA GLN A 126 5.48 -16.39 -1.93
C GLN A 126 5.71 -15.00 -1.36
N PRO A 127 6.65 -14.21 -1.91
CA PRO A 127 6.77 -12.79 -1.55
C PRO A 127 5.55 -12.00 -2.02
N GLY A 128 5.07 -11.07 -1.19
CA GLY A 128 3.95 -10.18 -1.49
C GLY A 128 4.35 -8.70 -1.54
N GLY A 129 3.51 -7.84 -2.12
CA GLY A 129 3.71 -6.38 -2.16
C GLY A 129 4.34 -5.84 -3.44
N PHE A 130 4.47 -6.67 -4.48
CA PHE A 130 5.13 -6.33 -5.75
C PHE A 130 4.14 -6.04 -6.89
N GLU A 131 2.89 -6.48 -6.77
CA GLU A 131 1.91 -6.39 -7.84
C GLU A 131 1.45 -4.96 -8.15
N ALA A 132 0.80 -4.76 -9.30
CA ALA A 132 0.27 -3.44 -9.69
C ALA A 132 -0.81 -2.95 -8.71
N GLU A 133 -1.65 -3.88 -8.26
CA GLU A 133 -2.74 -3.69 -7.31
C GLU A 133 -2.22 -3.40 -5.88
N GLU A 134 -0.94 -3.62 -5.64
CA GLU A 134 -0.24 -3.39 -4.37
C GLU A 134 0.65 -2.13 -4.42
N ALA A 135 0.44 -1.25 -5.41
CA ALA A 135 1.14 0.03 -5.46
C ALA A 135 0.78 0.89 -4.24
N ALA A 136 1.79 1.47 -3.58
CA ALA A 136 1.56 2.52 -2.60
C ALA A 136 1.44 3.88 -3.28
N LEU A 137 2.30 4.14 -4.27
CA LEU A 137 2.30 5.40 -5.02
C LEU A 137 1.43 5.29 -6.29
N PRO A 138 0.69 6.36 -6.65
CA PRO A 138 0.12 6.45 -7.99
C PRO A 138 1.22 6.28 -9.05
N TRP A 139 0.97 5.40 -10.01
CA TRP A 139 1.88 5.18 -11.11
C TRP A 139 1.11 5.19 -12.43
N PRO A 140 1.60 5.88 -13.48
CA PRO A 140 0.95 5.84 -14.79
C PRO A 140 0.90 4.42 -15.34
N ARG A 141 -0.26 3.96 -15.84
CA ARG A 141 -0.43 2.60 -16.39
C ARG A 141 0.53 2.24 -17.53
N ARG A 142 1.06 3.25 -18.23
CA ARG A 142 2.00 3.09 -19.36
C ARG A 142 3.47 3.27 -18.96
N ALA A 143 3.75 3.59 -17.70
CA ALA A 143 5.12 3.73 -17.22
C ALA A 143 5.66 2.36 -16.79
N PHE A 144 6.96 2.15 -16.97
CA PHE A 144 7.62 0.91 -16.58
C PHE A 144 7.49 0.67 -15.07
N ALA A 145 7.00 -0.52 -14.68
CA ALA A 145 6.73 -0.85 -13.29
C ALA A 145 8.00 -0.94 -12.42
N GLY A 146 9.17 -1.22 -13.02
CA GLY A 146 10.43 -1.30 -12.28
C GLY A 146 10.83 0.02 -11.62
N HIS A 147 10.52 1.17 -12.25
CA HIS A 147 10.76 2.47 -11.63
C HIS A 147 9.92 2.68 -10.38
N ARG A 148 8.63 2.28 -10.41
CA ARG A 148 7.76 2.31 -9.24
C ARG A 148 8.35 1.48 -8.10
N LEU A 149 8.74 0.24 -8.39
CA LEU A 149 9.30 -0.67 -7.39
C LEU A 149 10.56 -0.10 -6.75
N LEU A 150 11.47 0.47 -7.56
CA LEU A 150 12.67 1.14 -7.06
C LEU A 150 12.31 2.35 -6.18
N THR A 151 11.40 3.22 -6.64
CA THR A 151 10.96 4.38 -5.85
C THR A 151 10.35 3.96 -4.52
N GLU A 152 9.47 2.98 -4.52
CA GLU A 152 8.84 2.47 -3.30
C GLU A 152 9.87 1.79 -2.39
N PHE A 153 10.84 1.06 -2.93
CA PHE A 153 11.88 0.38 -2.15
C PHE A 153 12.79 1.36 -1.42
N PHE A 154 13.22 2.43 -2.10
CA PHE A 154 14.05 3.46 -1.48
C PHE A 154 13.25 4.39 -0.55
N ALA A 155 11.93 4.51 -0.74
CA ALA A 155 11.08 5.32 0.12
C ALA A 155 10.62 4.57 1.39
N PHE A 156 10.29 3.29 1.27
CA PHE A 156 9.74 2.47 2.36
C PHE A 156 9.96 0.97 2.11
N PRO A 157 11.16 0.44 2.37
CA PRO A 157 11.52 -0.94 2.06
C PRO A 157 10.65 -1.97 2.80
N GLU A 158 10.12 -1.62 3.97
CA GLU A 158 9.24 -2.48 4.78
C GLU A 158 7.94 -2.85 4.05
N LYS A 159 7.57 -2.10 2.99
CA LYS A 159 6.46 -2.46 2.08
C LYS A 159 6.64 -3.83 1.44
N PHE A 160 7.88 -4.29 1.24
CA PHE A 160 8.20 -5.53 0.52
C PHE A 160 8.45 -6.73 1.45
N LEU A 161 8.23 -6.55 2.76
CA LEU A 161 8.44 -7.60 3.76
C LEU A 161 7.17 -8.40 4.03
N TYR A 162 6.39 -8.67 2.98
CA TYR A 162 5.20 -9.53 3.06
C TYR A 162 5.48 -10.92 2.52
N LEU A 163 4.89 -11.93 3.16
CA LEU A 163 4.83 -13.29 2.66
C LEU A 163 3.39 -13.74 2.61
N ASP A 164 3.03 -14.39 1.51
CA ASP A 164 1.74 -15.04 1.31
C ASP A 164 1.90 -16.54 1.44
N LEU A 165 1.14 -17.13 2.35
CA LEU A 165 1.03 -18.57 2.53
C LEU A 165 -0.32 -19.05 2.01
N ASP A 166 -0.29 -19.72 0.86
CA ASP A 166 -1.46 -20.29 0.19
C ASP A 166 -1.67 -21.77 0.52
N GLY A 167 -2.84 -22.30 0.18
CA GLY A 167 -3.17 -23.72 0.32
C GLY A 167 -3.47 -24.16 1.75
N LEU A 168 -3.82 -23.21 2.64
CA LEU A 168 -4.16 -23.49 4.03
C LEU A 168 -5.49 -24.22 4.18
N ASP A 169 -6.39 -24.09 3.20
CA ASP A 169 -7.69 -24.76 3.11
C ASP A 169 -7.57 -26.28 3.18
N SER A 170 -6.47 -26.82 2.65
CA SER A 170 -6.14 -28.26 2.68
C SER A 170 -6.09 -28.87 4.09
N ARG A 171 -5.84 -28.06 5.12
CA ARG A 171 -5.90 -28.46 6.54
C ARG A 171 -6.95 -27.70 7.32
N SER A 172 -7.10 -26.40 7.08
CA SER A 172 -7.94 -25.53 7.90
C SER A 172 -9.39 -25.99 7.92
N LEU A 173 -9.94 -26.47 6.79
CA LEU A 173 -11.34 -26.91 6.66
C LEU A 173 -11.71 -28.11 7.53
N VAL A 174 -10.73 -28.91 7.94
CA VAL A 174 -10.93 -30.07 8.83
C VAL A 174 -10.42 -29.81 10.26
N GLN A 175 -9.88 -28.62 10.52
CA GLN A 175 -9.30 -28.24 11.81
C GLN A 175 -10.39 -27.89 12.83
N ARG A 176 -10.77 -28.89 13.65
CA ARG A 176 -11.80 -28.75 14.69
C ARG A 176 -11.32 -28.01 15.94
N GLY A 177 -10.02 -27.86 16.11
CA GLY A 177 -9.43 -27.08 17.20
C GLY A 177 -9.33 -25.59 16.88
N GLU A 178 -9.05 -24.81 17.93
CA GLU A 178 -8.75 -23.38 17.84
C GLU A 178 -7.31 -23.09 17.37
N ARG A 179 -6.45 -24.11 17.36
CA ARG A 179 -5.03 -24.01 17.03
C ARG A 179 -4.66 -24.83 15.80
N MET A 180 -3.70 -24.34 15.04
CA MET A 180 -3.03 -25.03 13.95
C MET A 180 -1.58 -24.55 13.88
N GLU A 181 -0.65 -25.46 13.63
CA GLU A 181 0.76 -25.13 13.47
C GLU A 181 1.19 -25.23 12.01
N VAL A 182 2.01 -24.27 11.58
CA VAL A 182 2.64 -24.20 10.27
C VAL A 182 4.14 -24.39 10.49
N PHE A 183 4.71 -25.42 9.87
CA PHE A 183 6.14 -25.74 9.92
C PHE A 183 6.75 -25.48 8.55
N ILE A 184 7.66 -24.52 8.46
CA ILE A 184 8.39 -24.18 7.23
C ILE A 184 9.79 -24.78 7.35
N TYR A 185 10.11 -25.75 6.50
CA TYR A 185 11.39 -26.47 6.53
C TYR A 185 12.40 -25.75 5.64
N LEU A 186 13.60 -25.51 6.18
CA LEU A 186 14.60 -24.64 5.57
C LEU A 186 15.90 -25.40 5.29
N SER A 187 16.49 -25.19 4.10
CA SER A 187 17.80 -25.72 3.71
C SER A 187 18.99 -24.97 4.33
N ARG A 188 18.72 -23.84 4.99
CA ARG A 188 19.72 -22.99 5.64
C ARG A 188 19.28 -22.64 7.05
N SER A 189 20.21 -22.70 8.01
CA SER A 189 20.01 -22.21 9.36
C SER A 189 20.49 -20.76 9.49
N MET A 190 19.94 -20.04 10.46
CA MET A 190 20.34 -18.67 10.76
C MET A 190 20.35 -18.45 12.28
N PRO A 191 21.44 -18.81 12.96
CA PRO A 191 21.51 -18.84 14.43
C PRO A 191 21.23 -17.49 15.10
N GLU A 192 21.52 -16.37 14.43
CA GLU A 192 21.25 -15.03 14.94
C GLU A 192 19.74 -14.77 15.07
N LEU A 193 18.95 -15.23 14.10
CA LEU A 193 17.48 -15.12 14.14
C LEU A 193 16.88 -16.11 15.11
N GLU A 194 17.40 -17.33 15.22
CA GLU A 194 16.93 -18.36 16.16
C GLU A 194 16.85 -17.86 17.61
N ARG A 195 17.79 -16.97 18.02
CA ARG A 195 17.84 -16.41 19.37
C ARG A 195 16.86 -15.27 19.63
N THR A 196 16.39 -14.61 18.58
CA THR A 196 15.66 -13.33 18.70
C THR A 196 14.24 -13.39 18.13
N LEU A 197 13.95 -14.38 17.28
CA LEU A 197 12.66 -14.51 16.61
C LEU A 197 11.57 -14.93 17.59
N GLY A 198 10.48 -14.16 17.60
CA GLY A 198 9.26 -14.45 18.34
C GLY A 198 8.01 -14.06 17.54
N ALA A 199 6.84 -14.22 18.16
CA ALA A 199 5.55 -13.91 17.53
C ALA A 199 5.48 -12.45 17.05
N ASP A 200 6.07 -11.52 17.81
CA ASP A 200 6.07 -10.07 17.53
C ASP A 200 6.82 -9.69 16.24
N ASN A 201 7.60 -10.63 15.68
CA ASN A 201 8.25 -10.49 14.37
C ASN A 201 7.30 -10.73 13.19
N PHE A 202 6.05 -11.07 13.46
CA PHE A 202 5.05 -11.33 12.44
C PHE A 202 3.79 -10.52 12.77
N ALA A 203 3.24 -9.85 11.77
CA ALA A 203 1.93 -9.21 11.88
C ALA A 203 0.95 -9.82 10.87
N LEU A 204 -0.30 -9.95 11.34
CA LEU A 204 -1.46 -10.26 10.53
C LEU A 204 -2.31 -9.00 10.38
N GLY A 205 -3.14 -8.96 9.34
CA GLY A 205 -4.14 -7.91 9.19
C GLY A 205 -3.59 -6.49 8.99
N CYS A 206 -2.34 -6.33 8.56
CA CYS A 206 -1.73 -5.02 8.33
C CYS A 206 -1.52 -4.72 6.84
N THR A 207 -1.44 -3.44 6.51
CA THR A 207 -1.14 -2.97 5.15
C THR A 207 -0.31 -1.69 5.20
N PRO A 208 0.54 -1.41 4.19
CA PRO A 208 1.10 -0.08 4.06
C PRO A 208 -0.04 0.94 3.89
N ALA A 209 0.19 2.15 4.34
CA ALA A 209 -0.70 3.27 4.17
C ALA A 209 0.07 4.48 3.69
N VAL A 210 -0.55 5.24 2.79
CA VAL A 210 0.07 6.40 2.14
C VAL A 210 -0.71 7.66 2.48
N ASN A 211 0.02 8.73 2.84
CA ASN A 211 -0.56 10.06 3.07
C ASN A 211 -0.82 10.75 1.72
N LEU A 212 -1.76 10.18 0.96
CA LEU A 212 -2.22 10.70 -0.33
C LEU A 212 -3.71 10.49 -0.47
N PHE A 213 -4.46 11.57 -0.63
CA PHE A 213 -5.92 11.53 -0.73
C PHE A 213 -6.44 12.54 -1.74
N PRO A 214 -7.60 12.29 -2.37
CA PRO A 214 -8.25 13.28 -3.21
C PRO A 214 -8.69 14.47 -2.36
N GLN A 215 -8.41 15.68 -2.84
CA GLN A 215 -8.77 16.94 -2.23
C GLN A 215 -9.33 17.85 -3.31
N ARG A 216 -10.42 18.57 -3.03
CA ARG A 216 -10.86 19.65 -3.93
C ARG A 216 -10.15 20.93 -3.53
N CYS A 217 -9.49 21.60 -4.48
CA CYS A 217 -8.87 22.89 -4.26
C CYS A 217 -9.86 24.05 -4.34
N GLU A 218 -9.45 25.21 -3.84
CA GLU A 218 -10.14 26.50 -3.95
C GLU A 218 -10.33 26.94 -5.41
N PRO A 219 -11.36 27.77 -5.71
CA PRO A 219 -11.66 28.17 -7.07
C PRO A 219 -10.62 29.16 -7.56
N ILE A 220 -10.31 29.03 -8.84
CA ILE A 220 -9.43 29.98 -9.53
C ILE A 220 -10.30 30.81 -10.45
N ALA A 221 -10.39 32.11 -10.15
CA ALA A 221 -11.01 33.07 -11.05
C ALA A 221 -10.03 33.39 -12.19
N LEU A 222 -10.48 33.16 -13.43
CA LEU A 222 -9.73 33.49 -14.63
C LEU A 222 -10.17 34.88 -15.09
N ASP A 223 -9.42 35.90 -14.71
CA ASP A 223 -9.66 37.31 -15.06
C ASP A 223 -8.86 37.78 -16.29
N GLY A 224 -7.97 36.92 -16.81
CA GLY A 224 -7.11 37.21 -17.95
C GLY A 224 -5.93 38.15 -17.64
N THR A 225 -5.69 38.50 -16.37
CA THR A 225 -4.63 39.43 -15.98
C THR A 225 -3.31 38.74 -15.67
N GLN A 226 -3.34 37.44 -15.42
CA GLN A 226 -2.18 36.62 -15.06
C GLN A 226 -2.12 35.35 -15.91
N SER A 227 -0.91 34.83 -16.08
CA SER A 227 -0.64 33.63 -16.91
C SER A 227 -0.47 32.35 -16.07
N GLU A 228 -0.31 32.50 -14.74
CA GLU A 228 -0.11 31.41 -13.80
C GLU A 228 -0.99 31.65 -12.58
N TRP A 229 -1.63 30.60 -12.08
CA TRP A 229 -2.51 30.66 -10.91
C TRP A 229 -2.07 29.68 -9.84
N LEU A 230 -2.03 30.13 -8.59
CA LEU A 230 -1.71 29.27 -7.46
C LEU A 230 -2.85 28.27 -7.19
N VAL A 231 -2.52 26.98 -7.12
CA VAL A 231 -3.46 25.93 -6.74
C VAL A 231 -3.46 25.81 -5.22
N VAL A 232 -4.54 26.22 -4.58
CA VAL A 232 -4.68 26.23 -3.12
C VAL A 232 -5.60 25.08 -2.66
N PRO A 233 -5.11 24.08 -1.91
CA PRO A 233 -5.92 22.95 -1.46
C PRO A 233 -7.07 23.29 -0.50
N ASP A 234 -6.82 24.17 0.47
CA ASP A 234 -7.78 24.64 1.48
C ASP A 234 -7.26 25.97 2.02
N ALA A 235 -7.89 27.08 1.65
CA ALA A 235 -7.41 28.42 2.02
C ALA A 235 -7.45 28.66 3.54
N ARG A 236 -8.25 27.88 4.28
CA ARG A 236 -8.36 28.00 5.74
C ARG A 236 -7.21 27.33 6.47
N ARG A 237 -6.49 26.42 5.80
CA ARG A 237 -5.41 25.62 6.39
C ARG A 237 -4.20 25.53 5.44
N PRO A 238 -3.56 26.68 5.11
CA PRO A 238 -2.54 26.76 4.08
C PRO A 238 -1.26 25.98 4.41
N THR A 239 -0.98 25.69 5.69
CA THR A 239 0.17 24.90 6.13
C THR A 239 -0.15 23.42 6.34
N ALA A 240 -1.41 23.02 6.22
CA ALA A 240 -1.83 21.65 6.52
C ALA A 240 -1.79 20.72 5.31
N LEU A 241 -1.76 21.26 4.09
CA LEU A 241 -1.90 20.49 2.85
C LEU A 241 -0.89 20.94 1.80
N GLU A 242 -0.31 19.98 1.10
CA GLU A 242 0.52 20.20 -0.08
C GLU A 242 -0.06 19.49 -1.30
N VAL A 243 -0.07 20.15 -2.46
CA VAL A 243 -0.53 19.54 -3.71
C VAL A 243 0.50 18.53 -4.19
N TYR A 244 0.13 17.24 -4.25
CA TYR A 244 0.98 16.19 -4.82
C TYR A 244 0.91 16.15 -6.34
N ALA A 245 -0.30 16.16 -6.90
CA ALA A 245 -0.54 16.16 -8.33
C ALA A 245 -1.93 16.69 -8.66
N VAL A 246 -2.05 17.42 -9.77
CA VAL A 246 -3.32 17.82 -10.36
C VAL A 246 -3.83 16.69 -11.25
N GLU A 247 -4.88 15.99 -10.84
CA GLU A 247 -5.43 14.87 -11.62
C GLU A 247 -6.42 15.33 -12.70
N GLN A 248 -7.18 16.39 -12.42
CA GLN A 248 -8.24 16.88 -13.30
C GLN A 248 -8.48 18.36 -13.07
N VAL A 249 -8.62 19.10 -14.17
CA VAL A 249 -9.00 20.51 -14.21
C VAL A 249 -10.31 20.63 -14.97
N ARG A 250 -11.24 21.42 -14.44
CA ARG A 250 -12.52 21.76 -15.08
C ARG A 250 -12.72 23.26 -15.08
N GLU A 251 -13.14 23.79 -16.22
CA GLU A 251 -13.51 25.18 -16.39
C GLU A 251 -15.05 25.28 -16.35
N SER A 252 -15.61 26.20 -15.55
CA SER A 252 -17.04 26.52 -15.58
C SER A 252 -17.22 27.95 -16.08
N ARG A 253 -18.04 28.14 -17.10
CA ARG A 253 -18.29 29.44 -17.74
C ARG A 253 -19.55 30.10 -17.21
N ALA A 254 -19.68 31.41 -17.43
CA ALA A 254 -20.82 32.21 -17.00
C ALA A 254 -22.17 31.76 -17.59
N ASP A 255 -22.14 31.08 -18.74
CA ASP A 255 -23.32 30.46 -19.38
C ASP A 255 -23.72 29.11 -18.73
N GLY A 256 -23.03 28.69 -17.67
CA GLY A 256 -23.26 27.43 -16.96
C GLY A 256 -22.62 26.20 -17.60
N THR A 257 -21.96 26.37 -18.77
CA THR A 257 -21.26 25.26 -19.42
C THR A 257 -20.00 24.89 -18.63
N ARG A 258 -19.66 23.60 -18.66
CA ARG A 258 -18.45 23.07 -18.03
C ARG A 258 -17.67 22.26 -19.05
N ARG A 259 -16.36 22.48 -19.11
CA ARG A 259 -15.46 21.67 -19.96
C ARG A 259 -14.27 21.15 -19.17
N PHE A 260 -13.79 19.98 -19.57
CA PHE A 260 -12.53 19.44 -19.07
C PHE A 260 -11.37 20.18 -19.74
N VAL A 261 -10.37 20.54 -18.95
CA VAL A 261 -9.09 21.05 -19.47
C VAL A 261 -8.11 19.89 -19.42
N LEU A 262 -7.51 19.53 -20.56
CA LEU A 262 -6.65 18.35 -20.64
C LEU A 262 -5.19 18.68 -20.27
N PRO A 263 -4.43 17.75 -19.68
CA PRO A 263 -3.01 17.98 -19.44
C PRO A 263 -2.24 18.20 -20.76
N PHE A 264 -1.39 19.22 -20.82
CA PHE A 264 -0.63 19.59 -22.03
C PHE A 264 0.26 18.46 -22.56
N HIS A 265 0.85 17.64 -21.69
CA HIS A 265 1.74 16.55 -22.11
C HIS A 265 0.99 15.34 -22.72
N ARG A 266 -0.34 15.38 -22.84
CA ARG A 266 -1.13 14.42 -23.65
C ARG A 266 -1.24 14.86 -25.12
N LEU A 267 -0.16 15.35 -25.73
CA LEU A 267 -0.12 15.82 -27.13
C LEU A 267 -0.26 14.69 -28.19
N GLY A 268 -0.71 13.48 -27.82
CA GLY A 268 -0.59 12.30 -28.66
C GLY A 268 -1.79 11.36 -28.75
N ARG A 269 -2.98 11.74 -28.26
CA ARG A 269 -4.20 10.98 -28.58
C ARG A 269 -5.41 11.88 -28.45
N ALA A 270 -5.99 12.22 -29.60
CA ALA A 270 -7.44 12.22 -29.69
C ALA A 270 -7.87 10.81 -29.28
N ASP A 271 -8.29 10.63 -28.02
CA ASP A 271 -9.09 9.46 -27.71
C ASP A 271 -10.35 9.56 -28.59
N ALA A 272 -10.79 8.40 -29.06
CA ALA A 272 -11.68 8.19 -30.19
C ALA A 272 -13.15 8.62 -29.96
N GLU A 273 -13.36 9.80 -29.39
CA GLU A 273 -14.64 10.47 -29.18
C GLU A 273 -14.48 11.99 -29.40
N GLY A 274 -14.03 12.41 -30.59
CA GLY A 274 -14.38 13.71 -31.20
C GLY A 274 -14.08 15.04 -30.47
N GLU A 275 -13.55 15.07 -29.25
CA GLU A 275 -13.30 16.31 -28.51
C GLU A 275 -11.81 16.67 -28.59
N THR A 276 -11.43 17.42 -29.63
CA THR A 276 -10.24 18.28 -29.55
C THR A 276 -10.46 19.25 -28.40
N ALA A 277 -9.82 19.02 -27.25
CA ALA A 277 -9.88 19.97 -26.14
C ALA A 277 -9.27 21.30 -26.58
N GLU A 278 -10.08 22.35 -26.59
CA GLU A 278 -9.67 23.72 -26.95
C GLU A 278 -8.65 24.31 -25.96
N ALA A 279 -8.62 23.79 -24.73
CA ALA A 279 -7.73 24.24 -23.66
C ALA A 279 -6.95 23.09 -23.00
N HIS A 280 -5.69 23.39 -22.71
CA HIS A 280 -4.78 22.51 -22.01
C HIS A 280 -4.23 23.16 -20.75
N PHE A 281 -3.83 22.37 -19.76
CA PHE A 281 -3.14 22.87 -18.56
C PHE A 281 -1.74 22.28 -18.38
N ILE A 282 -0.87 23.06 -17.76
CA ILE A 282 0.43 22.65 -17.26
C ILE A 282 0.43 22.94 -15.76
N ALA A 283 0.85 21.96 -14.95
CA ALA A 283 1.09 22.16 -13.53
C ALA A 283 2.61 22.27 -13.31
N GLY A 284 3.05 23.42 -12.80
CA GLY A 284 4.43 23.69 -12.41
C GLY A 284 4.58 23.68 -10.89
N ARG A 285 5.73 23.24 -10.38
CA ARG A 285 6.03 23.24 -8.95
C ARG A 285 7.19 24.19 -8.65
N ARG A 286 7.07 24.99 -7.59
CA ARG A 286 8.11 25.92 -7.11
C ARG A 286 8.27 25.79 -5.60
N ALA A 287 9.41 26.20 -5.07
CA ALA A 287 9.60 26.24 -3.62
C ALA A 287 8.59 27.22 -3.00
N ALA A 288 7.92 26.77 -1.93
CA ALA A 288 7.01 27.63 -1.19
C ALA A 288 7.79 28.67 -0.37
N PRO A 289 7.16 29.80 0.01
CA PRO A 289 7.73 30.72 0.98
C PRO A 289 8.16 30.00 2.28
N PRO A 290 9.25 30.44 2.95
CA PRO A 290 9.77 29.76 4.15
C PRO A 290 8.75 29.57 5.28
N ALA A 291 7.75 30.45 5.38
CA ALA A 291 6.69 30.37 6.37
C ALA A 291 5.74 29.17 6.15
N LEU A 292 5.58 28.71 4.91
CA LEU A 292 4.75 27.56 4.55
C LEU A 292 5.58 26.27 4.48
N GLY A 293 6.82 26.36 3.97
CA GLY A 293 7.67 25.20 3.73
C GLY A 293 7.17 24.32 2.57
N GLY A 294 8.00 23.40 2.10
CA GLY A 294 7.63 22.50 0.99
C GLY A 294 7.54 23.24 -0.36
N THR A 295 6.53 22.89 -1.16
CA THR A 295 6.34 23.43 -2.52
C THR A 295 4.93 23.95 -2.78
N GLU A 296 4.85 24.94 -3.66
CA GLU A 296 3.60 25.44 -4.22
C GLU A 296 3.41 24.92 -5.65
N THR A 297 2.16 24.68 -6.02
CA THR A 297 1.78 24.25 -7.37
C THR A 297 1.07 25.39 -8.09
N LEU A 298 1.56 25.73 -9.28
CA LEU A 298 1.00 26.73 -10.17
C LEU A 298 0.37 26.04 -11.37
N LEU A 299 -0.80 26.51 -11.76
CA LEU A 299 -1.48 26.08 -12.97
C LEU A 299 -1.28 27.13 -14.07
N THR A 300 -0.92 26.69 -15.26
CA THR A 300 -0.88 27.50 -16.48
C THR A 300 -1.87 26.94 -17.46
N LEU A 301 -2.70 27.80 -18.04
CA LEU A 301 -3.66 27.42 -19.07
C LEU A 301 -3.12 27.82 -20.44
N ARG A 302 -3.29 26.92 -21.41
CA ARG A 302 -3.03 27.16 -22.82
C ARG A 302 -4.33 26.94 -23.58
N ASP A 303 -4.97 28.02 -23.97
CA ASP A 303 -6.12 27.98 -24.87
C ASP A 303 -5.62 28.26 -26.31
N ALA A 304 -5.85 27.30 -27.22
CA ALA A 304 -5.41 27.42 -28.61
C ALA A 304 -6.26 28.42 -29.41
N ALA A 305 -7.46 28.74 -28.92
CA ALA A 305 -8.39 29.71 -29.50
C ALA A 305 -8.39 31.05 -28.75
N PHE A 306 -7.38 31.31 -27.91
CA PHE A 306 -7.27 32.55 -27.16
C PHE A 306 -7.23 33.77 -28.09
N ASP A 307 -8.16 34.69 -27.87
CA ASP A 307 -8.27 35.96 -28.59
C ASP A 307 -8.17 37.12 -27.58
N PRO A 308 -7.04 37.85 -27.52
CA PRO A 308 -6.83 38.93 -26.56
C PRO A 308 -7.75 40.14 -26.79
N ALA A 309 -8.44 40.21 -27.94
CA ALA A 309 -9.40 41.28 -28.24
C ALA A 309 -10.80 41.00 -27.67
N ARG A 310 -11.07 39.77 -27.18
CA ARG A 310 -12.35 39.45 -26.54
C ARG A 310 -12.34 39.95 -25.08
N PRO A 311 -13.43 40.59 -24.62
CA PRO A 311 -13.53 41.02 -23.23
C PRO A 311 -13.48 39.80 -22.31
N ALA A 312 -12.69 39.89 -21.24
CA ALA A 312 -12.61 38.86 -20.22
C ALA A 312 -14.01 38.62 -19.65
N GLN A 313 -14.58 37.44 -19.94
CA GLN A 313 -15.76 36.97 -19.23
C GLN A 313 -15.28 36.38 -17.91
N PRO A 314 -15.89 36.73 -16.76
CA PRO A 314 -15.55 36.09 -15.49
C PRO A 314 -15.90 34.60 -15.60
N VAL A 315 -14.88 33.76 -15.67
CA VAL A 315 -15.01 32.31 -15.64
C VAL A 315 -14.65 31.86 -14.22
N GLU A 316 -15.65 31.38 -13.47
CA GLU A 316 -15.42 30.71 -12.19
C GLU A 316 -14.90 29.29 -12.46
N GLY A 317 -13.58 29.12 -12.49
CA GLY A 317 -12.97 27.80 -12.62
C GLY A 317 -13.14 27.02 -11.32
N GLN A 318 -14.07 26.05 -11.28
CA GLN A 318 -14.00 25.02 -10.26
C GLN A 318 -14.79 23.75 -10.55
N HIS A 319 -14.06 22.63 -10.64
CA HIS A 319 -14.26 21.38 -9.89
C HIS A 319 -12.97 20.58 -10.09
N GLU A 320 -12.07 20.59 -9.10
CA GLU A 320 -10.81 19.87 -9.18
C GLU A 320 -10.78 18.71 -8.19
N ALA A 321 -10.08 17.64 -8.53
CA ALA A 321 -9.74 16.56 -7.61
C ALA A 321 -8.21 16.29 -7.65
N PRO A 322 -7.35 17.22 -7.20
CA PRO A 322 -5.96 16.90 -6.96
C PRO A 322 -5.80 15.86 -5.86
N ARG A 323 -4.68 15.13 -5.89
CA ARG A 323 -4.22 14.46 -4.68
C ARG A 323 -3.45 15.46 -3.84
N ALA A 324 -3.84 15.59 -2.57
CA ALA A 324 -3.10 16.34 -1.58
C ALA A 324 -2.33 15.37 -0.66
N ILE A 325 -1.23 15.86 -0.10
CA ILE A 325 -0.51 15.28 1.04
C ILE A 325 -0.90 16.11 2.26
N GLY A 326 -1.21 15.45 3.39
CA GLY A 326 -1.45 16.09 4.69
C GLY A 326 -0.20 16.75 5.27
N PRO A 327 -0.24 17.29 6.50
CA PRO A 327 0.86 18.08 7.04
C PRO A 327 2.15 17.26 7.11
N ALA A 328 3.29 17.96 7.00
CA ALA A 328 4.63 17.41 6.86
C ALA A 328 5.02 16.42 7.99
N PHE A 329 4.64 15.16 7.81
CA PHE A 329 5.36 14.03 8.38
C PHE A 329 6.61 13.77 7.53
N PRO A 330 7.75 13.41 8.14
CA PRO A 330 8.98 13.13 7.39
C PRO A 330 8.85 11.93 6.42
N HIS A 331 7.78 11.14 6.51
CA HIS A 331 7.56 9.95 5.69
C HIS A 331 6.17 9.95 5.02
N LEU A 332 6.15 9.72 3.70
CA LEU A 332 4.94 9.62 2.89
C LEU A 332 4.19 8.29 3.10
N LEU A 333 4.91 7.28 3.60
CA LEU A 333 4.48 5.89 3.71
C LEU A 333 4.71 5.36 5.11
N HIS A 334 3.71 4.63 5.61
CA HIS A 334 3.73 3.98 6.92
C HIS A 334 3.12 2.58 6.79
N ARG A 335 3.27 1.72 7.79
CA ARG A 335 2.44 0.51 7.95
C ARG A 335 1.36 0.81 8.98
N ILE A 336 0.13 0.38 8.71
CA ILE A 336 -0.98 0.43 9.67
C ILE A 336 -1.40 -1.01 10.00
N ASP A 337 -1.47 -1.31 11.29
CA ASP A 337 -2.06 -2.54 11.83
C ASP A 337 -3.57 -2.26 12.01
N LEU A 338 -4.44 -3.04 11.35
CA LEU A 338 -5.90 -2.77 11.27
C LEU A 338 -6.71 -3.50 12.34
#